data_AF-A0A183GN45-F1
#
_entry.id   AF-A0A183GN45-F1
#
_cell.length_a   1.000
_cell.length_b   1.000
_cell.length_c   1.000
_cell.angle_alpha   90.00
_cell.angle_beta   90.00
_cell.angle_gamma   90.00
#
_symmetry.space_group_name_H-M   'P 1'
#
loop_
_entity.id
_entity.type
_entity.pdbx_description
1 polymer ?
#
loop_
_entity_poly.entity_id
_entity_poly.type
_entity_poly.pdbx_seq_one_letter_code
_entity_poly.pdbx_strand_id
1 'polypeptide(L)'
;MRSVCELSSFNCAGPLINTLNIHSCLTLDIQCFSYGCEAGRHLRGHNYELRDPLGGRTFDSKGSWGATEECKLLAAAYRFKLGNWYAVLCTTIPYRYRPIGQVQEYYDRFFIRGPLGQFALRLLNWLVSRFL
;
A
#
# COMPACT_ATOMS: atom_id res chain seq x y z
N MET A 1 21.74 27.88 8.18
CA MET A 1 20.49 27.78 7.40
C MET A 1 20.86 27.23 6.03
N ARG A 2 20.48 26.00 5.68
CA ARG A 2 20.70 25.47 4.32
C ARG A 2 19.42 25.72 3.54
N SER A 3 19.35 26.90 2.92
CA SER A 3 18.30 27.22 1.96
C SER A 3 18.65 26.61 0.62
N VAL A 4 17.61 26.17 -0.08
CA VAL A 4 17.59 25.85 -1.51
C VAL A 4 18.25 24.50 -1.84
N CYS A 5 17.43 23.45 -1.88
CA CYS A 5 17.65 22.41 -2.88
C CYS A 5 17.54 23.07 -4.26
N GLU A 6 18.65 23.58 -4.78
CA GLU A 6 18.78 23.77 -6.22
C GLU A 6 18.64 22.39 -6.84
N LEU A 7 17.48 22.20 -7.47
CA LEU A 7 17.06 21.02 -8.20
C LEU A 7 18.05 20.74 -9.33
N SER A 8 19.05 19.89 -9.09
CA SER A 8 19.76 19.14 -10.15
C SER A 8 20.69 18.03 -9.64
N SER A 9 21.08 18.01 -8.35
CA SER A 9 22.15 17.10 -7.89
C SER A 9 21.71 15.94 -6.98
N PHE A 10 20.45 15.88 -6.55
CA PHE A 10 19.87 14.65 -6.01
C PHE A 10 18.96 14.07 -7.07
N ASN A 11 19.57 13.26 -7.93
CA ASN A 11 18.87 12.43 -8.88
C ASN A 11 18.11 11.33 -8.10
N CYS A 12 17.04 11.71 -7.39
CA CYS A 12 16.04 10.78 -6.85
C CYS A 12 15.13 10.31 -7.99
N ALA A 13 15.73 9.92 -9.12
CA ALA A 13 15.07 9.20 -10.22
C ALA A 13 15.07 7.68 -9.97
N GLY A 14 15.33 7.27 -8.72
CA GLY A 14 15.03 5.91 -8.28
C GLY A 14 13.52 5.70 -8.18
N PRO A 15 13.03 4.45 -8.28
CA PRO A 15 11.61 4.17 -8.13
C PRO A 15 11.13 4.78 -6.80
N LEU A 16 10.06 5.57 -6.87
CA LEU A 16 9.42 6.25 -5.75
C LEU A 16 8.72 5.20 -4.87
N ILE A 17 9.50 4.44 -4.11
CA ILE A 17 8.98 3.30 -3.34
C ILE A 17 8.20 3.78 -2.11
N ASN A 18 8.41 5.01 -1.62
CA ASN A 18 7.62 5.59 -0.53
C ASN A 18 7.54 7.12 -0.66
N THR A 19 6.35 7.71 -0.78
CA THR A 19 6.18 9.17 -0.94
C THR A 19 5.35 9.78 0.18
N LEU A 20 5.73 11.00 0.58
CA LEU A 20 5.04 11.83 1.54
C LEU A 20 4.40 13.00 0.81
N ASN A 21 3.10 13.21 1.01
CA ASN A 21 2.42 14.41 0.54
C ASN A 21 2.31 15.41 1.68
N ILE A 22 2.91 16.58 1.53
CA ILE A 22 2.87 17.63 2.54
C ILE A 22 1.78 18.63 2.16
N HIS A 23 0.68 18.60 2.92
CA HIS A 23 -0.51 19.45 2.83
C HIS A 23 -0.62 20.27 1.52
N SER A 24 -0.85 19.56 0.42
CA SER A 24 -1.12 20.11 -0.94
C SER A 24 -0.02 20.98 -1.54
N CYS A 25 1.17 21.00 -0.96
CA CYS A 25 2.26 21.88 -1.33
C CYS A 25 3.37 21.18 -2.09
N LEU A 26 3.74 19.97 -1.66
CA LEU A 26 4.88 19.24 -2.24
C LEU A 26 4.80 17.75 -1.92
N THR A 27 5.21 16.91 -2.87
CA THR A 27 5.48 15.48 -2.61
C THR A 27 6.98 15.30 -2.41
N LEU A 28 7.39 14.76 -1.27
CA LEU A 28 8.79 14.48 -0.94
C LEU A 28 9.01 12.97 -0.78
N ASP A 29 10.22 12.51 -1.11
CA ASP A 29 10.69 11.21 -0.65
C ASP A 29 10.97 11.25 0.87
N ILE A 30 10.88 10.09 1.52
CA ILE A 30 11.10 9.94 2.96
C ILE A 30 12.50 10.42 3.36
N GLN A 31 13.52 10.21 2.52
CA GLN A 31 14.88 10.67 2.82
C GLN A 31 14.94 12.20 2.85
N CYS A 32 14.41 12.87 1.83
CA CYS A 32 14.35 14.34 1.78
C CYS A 32 13.55 14.92 2.95
N PHE A 33 12.43 14.29 3.32
CA PHE A 33 11.66 14.69 4.49
C PHE A 33 12.47 14.54 5.80
N SER A 34 13.20 13.42 5.98
CA SER A 34 14.00 13.18 7.18
C SER A 34 15.16 14.17 7.36
N TYR A 35 15.72 14.67 6.25
CA TYR A 35 16.73 15.73 6.27
C TYR A 35 16.13 17.13 6.50
N GLY A 36 14.81 17.26 6.57
CA GLY A 36 14.12 18.53 6.73
C GLY A 36 14.28 19.45 5.52
N CYS A 37 14.31 18.87 4.31
CA CYS A 37 14.41 19.64 3.08
C CYS A 37 13.19 20.56 2.92
N GLU A 38 13.42 21.86 2.81
CA GLU A 38 12.40 22.87 2.52
C GLU A 38 12.50 23.28 1.05
N ALA A 39 11.37 23.35 0.36
CA ALA A 39 11.32 23.70 -1.06
C ALA A 39 10.05 24.48 -1.40
N GLY A 40 10.22 25.66 -2.00
CA GLY A 40 9.12 26.55 -2.37
C GLY A 40 8.28 26.96 -1.15
N ARG A 41 6.98 26.62 -1.16
CA ARG A 41 6.03 26.91 -0.08
C ARG A 41 6.07 25.87 1.06
N HIS A 42 6.88 24.81 0.94
CA HIS A 42 7.02 23.80 1.98
C HIS A 42 8.04 24.24 3.04
N LEU A 43 7.59 24.30 4.30
CA LEU A 43 8.41 24.56 5.47
C LEU A 43 8.41 23.34 6.40
N ARG A 44 9.51 23.17 7.16
CA ARG A 44 9.62 22.13 8.18
C ARG A 44 8.54 22.34 9.25
N GLY A 45 7.72 21.32 9.48
CA GLY A 45 6.60 21.39 10.43
C GLY A 45 5.22 21.53 9.80
N HIS A 46 5.13 21.62 8.46
CA HIS A 46 3.85 21.42 7.79
C HIS A 46 3.30 20.00 8.02
N ASN A 47 1.98 19.90 8.18
CA ASN A 47 1.28 18.62 8.29
C ASN A 47 1.56 17.76 7.05
N TYR A 48 1.88 16.49 7.27
CA TYR A 48 2.19 15.55 6.19
C TYR A 48 1.27 14.34 6.25
N GLU A 49 1.04 13.74 5.08
CA GLU A 49 0.34 12.47 4.93
C GLU A 49 1.26 11.48 4.21
N LEU A 50 1.36 10.27 4.74
CA LEU A 50 2.03 9.17 4.05
C LEU A 50 1.11 8.64 2.96
N ARG A 51 1.54 8.72 1.70
CA ARG A 51 0.76 8.23 0.58
C ARG A 51 1.30 6.89 0.12
N ASP A 52 0.39 5.93 -0.05
CA ASP A 52 0.73 4.68 -0.71
C ASP A 52 1.14 4.97 -2.17
N PRO A 53 2.32 4.50 -2.63
CA PRO A 53 2.78 4.71 -4.01
C PRO A 53 1.80 4.24 -5.08
N LEU A 54 0.94 3.27 -4.77
CA LEU A 54 -0.05 2.69 -5.68
C LEU A 54 -1.39 3.46 -5.70
N GLY A 55 -1.47 4.61 -5.03
CA GLY A 55 -2.60 5.54 -5.18
C GLY A 55 -3.60 5.57 -4.03
N GLY A 56 -3.36 4.85 -2.92
CA GLY A 56 -4.16 4.92 -1.71
C GLY A 56 -4.60 3.56 -1.17
N ARG A 57 -5.77 3.53 -0.52
CA ARG A 57 -6.42 2.30 -0.03
C ARG A 57 -7.31 1.75 -1.14
N THR A 58 -7.27 0.44 -1.40
CA THR A 58 -8.18 -0.19 -2.38
C THR A 58 -9.61 -0.25 -1.86
N PHE A 59 -9.78 -0.40 -0.54
CA PHE A 59 -11.08 -0.42 0.11
C PHE A 59 -11.24 0.81 1.01
N ASP A 60 -12.34 1.54 0.84
CA ASP A 60 -12.73 2.69 1.69
C ASP A 60 -13.39 2.25 3.01
N SER A 61 -12.92 1.13 3.57
CA SER A 61 -13.46 0.53 4.79
C SER A 61 -12.56 0.80 5.99
N LYS A 62 -13.15 1.01 7.16
CA LYS A 62 -12.38 1.11 8.41
C LYS A 62 -11.55 -0.16 8.62
N GLY A 63 -10.24 0.01 8.78
CA GLY A 63 -9.29 -1.10 8.91
C GLY A 63 -8.72 -1.63 7.59
N SER A 64 -9.00 -0.98 6.45
CA SER A 64 -8.36 -1.30 5.17
C SER A 64 -6.86 -1.03 5.19
N TRP A 65 -6.14 -1.79 4.38
CA TRP A 65 -4.69 -1.70 4.23
C TRP A 65 -4.35 -0.82 3.02
N GLY A 66 -3.10 -0.37 2.94
CA GLY A 66 -2.62 0.31 1.75
C GLY A 66 -2.58 -0.65 0.57
N ALA A 67 -2.84 -0.15 -0.64
CA ALA A 67 -2.81 -0.96 -1.87
C ALA A 67 -1.47 -1.70 -2.04
N THR A 68 -0.34 -1.12 -1.62
CA THR A 68 0.96 -1.80 -1.64
C THR A 68 1.02 -2.99 -0.70
N GLU A 69 0.45 -2.88 0.50
CA GLU A 69 0.38 -4.00 1.46
C GLU A 69 -0.51 -5.12 0.93
N GLU A 70 -1.62 -4.76 0.29
CA GLU A 70 -2.56 -5.70 -0.31
C GLU A 70 -1.97 -6.44 -1.51
N CYS A 71 -1.26 -5.73 -2.40
CA CYS A 71 -0.53 -6.36 -3.50
C CYS A 71 0.49 -7.36 -2.99
N LYS A 72 1.23 -7.03 -1.92
CA LYS A 72 2.15 -7.96 -1.28
C LYS A 72 1.41 -9.17 -0.72
N LEU A 73 0.31 -8.95 0.01
CA LEU A 73 -0.53 -10.02 0.56
C LEU A 73 -0.99 -10.99 -0.53
N LEU A 74 -1.52 -10.47 -1.64
CA LEU A 74 -1.96 -11.28 -2.78
C LEU A 74 -0.81 -12.05 -3.43
N ALA A 75 0.33 -11.40 -3.67
CA ALA A 75 1.50 -12.04 -4.26
C ALA A 75 2.04 -13.20 -3.40
N ALA A 76 2.06 -13.01 -2.08
CA ALA A 76 2.48 -14.05 -1.16
C ALA A 76 1.45 -15.17 -1.02
N ALA A 77 0.15 -14.84 -0.95
CA ALA A 77 -0.92 -15.84 -0.93
C ALA A 77 -0.89 -16.72 -2.19
N TYR A 78 -0.61 -16.12 -3.35
CA TYR A 78 -0.39 -16.82 -4.61
C TYR A 78 0.84 -17.74 -4.55
N ARG A 79 1.98 -17.23 -4.06
CA ARG A 79 3.25 -17.97 -4.00
C ARG A 79 3.22 -19.15 -3.02
N PHE A 80 2.71 -18.95 -1.82
CA PHE A 80 2.77 -19.94 -0.73
C PHE A 80 1.54 -20.84 -0.65
N LYS A 81 0.55 -20.61 -1.53
CA LYS A 81 -0.78 -21.22 -1.52
C LYS A 81 -1.55 -20.92 -0.23
N LEU A 82 -2.87 -20.81 -0.37
CA LEU A 82 -3.80 -20.53 0.73
C LEU A 82 -3.74 -21.65 1.78
N GLY A 83 -2.95 -21.44 2.83
CA GLY A 83 -2.70 -22.45 3.86
C GLY A 83 -1.42 -22.18 4.66
N ASN A 84 -0.37 -21.64 4.03
CA ASN A 84 0.88 -21.30 4.72
C ASN A 84 0.93 -19.80 5.09
N TRP A 85 0.03 -19.40 5.99
CA TRP A 85 -0.12 -18.01 6.43
C TRP A 85 1.09 -17.48 7.21
N TYR A 86 1.87 -18.38 7.80
CA TYR A 86 3.15 -18.05 8.42
C TYR A 86 4.14 -17.52 7.37
N ALA A 87 4.33 -18.24 6.26
CA ALA A 87 5.21 -17.81 5.17
C ALA A 87 4.72 -16.53 4.47
N VAL A 88 3.39 -16.39 4.34
CA VAL A 88 2.76 -15.17 3.82
C VAL A 88 3.10 -13.97 4.70
N LEU A 89 2.93 -14.07 6.02
CA LEU A 89 3.23 -12.98 6.96
C LEU A 89 4.70 -12.56 6.88
N CYS A 90 5.63 -13.52 6.88
CA CYS A 90 7.07 -13.25 6.83
C CYS A 90 7.53 -12.52 5.57
N THR A 91 6.79 -12.65 4.46
CA THR A 91 7.17 -12.07 3.16
C THR A 91 6.51 -10.73 2.88
N THR A 92 5.36 -10.46 3.50
CA THR A 92 4.47 -9.34 3.10
C THR A 92 4.63 -8.09 3.93
N ILE A 93 5.07 -8.23 5.18
CA ILE A 93 5.09 -7.13 6.14
C ILE A 93 6.43 -7.13 6.86
N PRO A 94 7.13 -5.97 6.96
CA PRO A 94 8.21 -5.83 7.93
C PRO A 94 7.63 -6.06 9.34
N TYR A 95 8.09 -7.16 9.92
CA TYR A 95 7.68 -7.84 11.15
C TYR A 95 7.48 -6.95 12.38
N ARG A 96 6.44 -6.12 12.45
CA ARG A 96 6.22 -5.37 13.71
C ARG A 96 4.84 -5.39 14.36
N TYR A 97 3.71 -5.58 13.69
CA TYR A 97 2.44 -5.26 14.40
C TYR A 97 1.19 -6.10 14.11
N ARG A 98 1.24 -7.21 13.35
CA ARG A 98 0.01 -7.98 13.04
C ARG A 98 0.12 -9.48 13.30
N PRO A 99 -0.78 -10.08 14.11
CA PRO A 99 -0.84 -11.53 14.29
C PRO A 99 -1.38 -12.22 13.03
N ILE A 100 -0.99 -13.48 12.83
CA ILE A 100 -1.40 -14.30 11.67
C ILE A 100 -2.92 -14.31 11.48
N GLY A 101 -3.67 -14.42 12.59
CA GLY A 101 -5.13 -14.42 12.57
C GLY A 101 -5.73 -13.16 11.93
N GLN A 102 -5.14 -11.98 12.16
CA GLN A 102 -5.62 -10.75 11.52
C GLN A 102 -5.36 -10.73 10.01
N VAL A 103 -4.28 -11.35 9.53
CA VAL A 103 -3.98 -11.44 8.10
C VAL A 103 -4.98 -12.36 7.41
N GLN A 104 -5.28 -13.50 8.04
CA GLN A 104 -6.28 -14.45 7.56
C GLN A 104 -7.67 -13.82 7.52
N GLU A 105 -8.07 -13.18 8.62
CA GLU A 105 -9.36 -12.51 8.73
C GLU A 105 -9.49 -11.38 7.70
N TYR A 106 -8.42 -10.60 7.49
CA TYR A 106 -8.40 -9.56 6.47
C TYR A 106 -8.61 -10.15 5.07
N TYR A 107 -7.86 -11.21 4.75
CA TYR A 107 -7.95 -11.86 3.45
C TYR A 107 -9.37 -12.41 3.18
N ASP A 108 -9.93 -13.12 4.17
CA ASP A 108 -11.28 -13.67 4.08
C ASP A 108 -12.33 -12.56 3.95
N ARG A 109 -12.25 -11.52 4.78
CA ARG A 109 -13.24 -10.44 4.81
C ARG A 109 -13.25 -9.60 3.53
N PHE A 110 -12.08 -9.22 3.02
CA PHE A 110 -11.98 -8.26 1.91
C PHE A 110 -11.91 -8.92 0.53
N PHE A 111 -11.19 -10.04 0.39
CA PHE A 111 -11.00 -10.68 -0.91
C PHE A 111 -12.01 -11.81 -1.17
N ILE A 112 -12.33 -12.63 -0.16
CA ILE A 112 -13.22 -13.79 -0.34
C ILE A 112 -14.69 -13.42 -0.15
N ARG A 113 -15.04 -12.78 0.96
CA ARG A 113 -16.42 -12.37 1.28
C ARG A 113 -16.76 -10.97 0.80
N GLY A 114 -15.75 -10.19 0.45
CA GLY A 114 -15.89 -8.83 -0.03
C GLY A 114 -16.42 -8.76 -1.47
N PRO A 115 -16.51 -7.52 -2.02
CA PRO A 115 -17.07 -7.28 -3.35
C PRO A 115 -16.37 -8.09 -4.45
N LEU A 116 -15.06 -8.27 -4.35
CA LEU A 116 -14.26 -9.03 -5.32
C LEU A 116 -14.65 -10.50 -5.36
N GLY A 117 -14.75 -11.16 -4.21
CA GLY A 117 -15.14 -12.57 -4.14
C GLY A 117 -16.60 -12.79 -4.56
N GLN A 118 -17.51 -11.88 -4.19
CA GLN A 118 -18.89 -11.94 -4.68
C GLN A 118 -18.97 -11.79 -6.20
N PHE A 119 -18.17 -10.90 -6.78
CA PHE A 119 -18.09 -10.75 -8.23
C PHE A 119 -17.55 -12.02 -8.89
N ALA A 120 -16.48 -12.60 -8.36
CA ALA A 120 -15.91 -13.85 -8.86
C ALA A 120 -16.92 -15.02 -8.82
N LEU A 121 -17.69 -15.14 -7.73
CA LEU A 121 -18.74 -16.16 -7.60
C LEU A 121 -19.88 -15.95 -8.61
N ARG A 122 -20.31 -14.71 -8.83
CA ARG A 122 -21.33 -14.39 -9.84
C ARG A 122 -20.85 -14.74 -11.24
N LEU A 123 -19.59 -14.43 -11.54
CA LEU A 123 -18.98 -14.76 -12.82
C LEU A 123 -18.90 -16.27 -13.04
N LEU A 124 -18.49 -17.03 -12.02
CA LEU A 124 -18.48 -18.49 -12.06
C LEU A 124 -19.87 -19.06 -12.31
N ASN A 125 -20.88 -18.58 -11.58
CA ASN A 125 -22.26 -19.03 -11.79
C ASN A 125 -22.74 -18.73 -13.22
N TRP A 126 -22.44 -17.53 -13.74
CA TRP A 126 -22.80 -17.18 -15.12
C TRP A 126 -22.11 -18.09 -16.15
N LEU A 127 -20.83 -18.41 -15.97
CA LEU A 127 -20.12 -19.34 -16.85
C LEU A 127 -20.73 -20.73 -16.79
N VAL A 128 -21.01 -21.25 -15.59
CA VAL A 128 -21.61 -22.58 -15.40
C VAL A 128 -22.99 -22.65 -16.03
N SER A 129 -23.84 -21.62 -15.89
CA SER A 129 -25.17 -21.57 -16.52
C SER A 129 -25.15 -21.45 -18.05
N ARG A 130 -24.01 -21.11 -18.65
CA ARG A 130 -23.88 -20.93 -20.10
C ARG A 130 -23.30 -22.17 -20.82
N PHE A 131 -22.68 -23.07 -20.07
CA PHE A 131 -22.07 -24.30 -20.57
C PHE A 131 -22.75 -25.59 -20.06
N LEU A 132 -23.88 -25.45 -19.37
CA LEU A 132 -24.87 -26.50 -19.10
C LEU A 132 -26.12 -26.22 -19.95
#